data_AF-A0A9D3LRH6-F1
#
_entry.id   AF-A0A9D3LRH6-F1
#
_cell.length_a   1.000
_cell.length_b   1.000
_cell.length_c   1.000
_cell.angle_alpha   90.00
_cell.angle_beta   90.00
_cell.angle_gamma   90.00
#
_symmetry.space_group_name_H-M   'P 1'
#
loop_
_entity.id
_entity.type
_entity.pdbx_description
1 polymer ?
#
loop_
_entity_poly.entity_id
_entity_poly.type
_entity_poly.pdbx_seq_one_letter_code
_entity_poly.pdbx_strand_id
1 'polypeptide(L)'
;MEGADRPLSLQRGLVGCVRMLDVNNMVYNLQEKGGQVLYGSAVGECGNDPCLPNPCKNGASCQVKEAEMFHCKCASGFSGPTCADTHNPCDPNHCHPSSQCKVLPEGGYKCECPMEREGKHCERVSKTDKNEAYMPSFNGDSYLEMKGLHTFGHDLQEKVNMTVVFLANDSNGLIFYNGQKDDGKGDFISLGLNDGILEFRYDLGKGPAVIRSREKVKLSAWNTVKLERVSRKGEISVNGARERVRGVAEPQQRSQPEGISIILMGIPILKRENALSSSDVSTFPHHPCAQGVCKNGGHCLPQLEGYECVCKHGFSGTDCKNGIVEKSAGQADSIAFDGRTFIEYHNAVSKSEKAMLTNAFELSIKTEATHGLLLWSGKGTERSDYIALAVVDGRVQMTFDLGSKPAVLRSSVRVDTNRWTRIKASRTLRDGFLQVGNEAAVTGSSPWGPHSWTQMGLSGWVACRGPQWSAVCRRRTARASLAA
;
A
#
# COMPACT_ATOMS: atom_id res chain seq x y z
N MET A 1 -11.08 53.79 -22.87
CA MET A 1 -11.73 52.46 -22.84
C MET A 1 -10.93 51.60 -21.89
N GLU A 2 -11.57 51.28 -20.76
CA GLU A 2 -11.10 50.49 -19.63
C GLU A 2 -10.73 49.05 -19.99
N GLY A 3 -9.88 48.45 -19.14
CA GLY A 3 -10.11 47.11 -18.63
C GLY A 3 -9.71 45.95 -19.52
N ALA A 4 -8.42 45.60 -19.53
CA ALA A 4 -8.02 44.20 -19.69
C ALA A 4 -7.37 43.76 -18.39
N ASP A 5 -8.11 42.98 -17.60
CA ASP A 5 -7.60 42.23 -16.45
C ASP A 5 -6.33 41.49 -16.86
N ARG A 6 -5.21 41.79 -16.19
CA ARG A 6 -3.98 41.00 -16.33
C ARG A 6 -4.15 39.73 -15.49
N PRO A 7 -4.33 38.53 -16.08
CA PRO A 7 -4.71 37.34 -15.30
C PRO A 7 -3.55 36.76 -14.47
N LEU A 8 -2.33 37.26 -14.66
CA LEU A 8 -1.12 36.77 -14.00
C LEU A 8 -0.23 37.95 -13.60
N SER A 9 0.11 38.04 -12.31
CA SER A 9 1.00 39.07 -11.74
C SER A 9 2.48 38.77 -12.05
N LEU A 10 2.86 38.76 -13.34
CA LEU A 10 4.24 38.51 -13.77
C LEU A 10 4.82 39.78 -14.42
N GLN A 11 5.96 40.25 -13.89
CA GLN A 11 6.66 41.44 -14.42
C GLN A 11 7.71 41.12 -15.50
N ARG A 12 8.03 39.84 -15.72
CA ARG A 12 9.00 39.36 -16.73
C ARG A 12 8.50 38.07 -17.38
N GLY A 13 8.85 37.87 -18.66
CA GLY A 13 8.61 36.61 -19.39
C GLY A 13 9.65 35.53 -19.06
N LEU A 14 9.45 34.32 -19.58
CA LEU A 14 10.39 33.20 -19.43
C LEU A 14 11.74 33.54 -20.07
N VAL A 15 12.82 33.52 -19.27
CA VAL A 15 14.21 33.52 -19.75
C VAL A 15 14.70 32.08 -19.65
N GLY A 16 14.78 31.39 -20.78
CA GLY A 16 15.04 29.96 -20.83
C GLY A 16 14.46 29.33 -22.10
N CYS A 17 14.20 28.03 -22.05
CA CYS A 17 13.96 27.23 -23.25
C CYS A 17 12.70 26.41 -23.16
N VAL A 18 11.95 26.37 -24.27
CA VAL A 18 10.75 25.55 -24.40
C VAL A 18 11.04 24.49 -25.47
N ARG A 19 11.18 23.23 -25.05
CA ARG A 19 11.53 22.11 -25.94
C ARG A 19 10.30 21.47 -26.59
N MET A 20 9.14 21.54 -25.93
CA MET A 20 7.90 20.95 -26.38
C MET A 20 6.73 21.84 -25.98
N LEU A 21 5.83 22.09 -26.93
CA LEU A 21 4.55 22.72 -26.69
C LEU A 21 3.49 21.76 -27.21
N ASP A 22 2.83 21.06 -26.30
CA ASP A 22 1.63 20.28 -26.61
C ASP A 22 0.41 21.07 -26.16
N VAL A 23 -0.50 21.34 -27.08
CA VAL A 23 -1.80 21.92 -26.77
C VAL A 23 -2.87 21.00 -27.33
N ASN A 24 -3.68 20.41 -26.44
CA ASN A 24 -4.77 19.49 -26.77
C ASN A 24 -4.34 18.22 -27.54
N ASN A 25 -3.23 17.59 -27.16
CA ASN A 25 -2.61 16.43 -27.82
C ASN A 25 -2.10 16.72 -29.24
N MET A 26 -1.91 17.99 -29.58
CA MET A 26 -1.19 18.40 -30.78
C MET A 26 0.14 19.00 -30.37
N VAL A 27 1.22 18.31 -30.75
CA VAL A 27 2.57 18.82 -30.58
C VAL A 27 2.82 19.89 -31.63
N TYR A 28 3.05 21.11 -31.17
CA TYR A 28 3.44 22.23 -32.01
C TYR A 28 4.94 22.18 -32.29
N ASN A 29 5.29 22.23 -33.56
CA ASN A 29 6.65 22.44 -34.03
C ASN A 29 7.05 23.88 -33.73
N LEU A 30 7.87 24.05 -32.70
CA LEU A 30 8.39 25.33 -32.23
C LEU A 30 9.52 25.88 -33.13
N GLN A 31 9.94 25.15 -34.16
CA GLN A 31 10.91 25.66 -35.13
C GLN A 31 10.27 26.70 -36.03
N GLU A 32 10.95 27.83 -36.24
CA GLU A 32 10.46 28.95 -37.07
C GLU A 32 10.15 28.54 -38.53
N LYS A 33 10.84 27.50 -39.04
CA LYS A 33 10.61 26.93 -40.37
C LYS A 33 9.50 25.87 -40.43
N GLY A 34 8.90 25.51 -39.29
CA GLY A 34 7.93 24.42 -39.15
C GLY A 34 6.49 24.76 -39.55
N GLY A 35 6.21 25.99 -40.02
CA GLY A 35 4.91 26.43 -40.52
C GLY A 35 3.81 26.65 -39.46
N GLN A 36 4.05 26.27 -38.20
CA GLN A 36 3.11 26.46 -37.09
C GLN A 36 3.44 27.71 -36.22
N VAL A 37 4.57 28.37 -36.49
CA VAL A 37 4.99 29.60 -35.83
C VAL A 37 4.58 30.80 -36.70
N LEU A 38 3.72 31.67 -36.17
CA LEU A 38 3.25 32.87 -36.90
C LEU A 38 4.24 34.04 -36.83
N TYR A 39 4.87 34.25 -35.67
CA TYR A 39 5.82 35.33 -35.41
C TYR A 39 6.64 35.03 -34.15
N GLY A 40 7.93 35.36 -34.16
CA GLY A 40 8.83 35.30 -33.00
C GLY A 40 9.71 36.55 -32.93
N SER A 41 10.12 36.96 -31.73
CA SER A 41 11.04 38.08 -31.51
C SER A 41 12.08 37.70 -30.46
N ALA A 42 13.36 37.87 -30.78
CA ALA A 42 14.50 37.51 -29.92
C ALA A 42 14.48 36.04 -29.42
N VAL A 43 13.98 35.12 -30.25
CA VAL A 43 14.00 33.67 -29.97
C VAL A 43 15.24 33.07 -30.62
N GLY A 44 16.11 32.47 -29.80
CA GLY A 44 17.28 31.72 -30.26
C GLY A 44 17.08 30.21 -30.10
N GLU A 45 17.96 29.42 -30.72
CA GLU A 45 18.02 27.97 -30.46
C GLU A 45 18.51 27.72 -29.04
N CYS A 46 17.84 26.81 -28.34
CA CYS A 46 18.27 26.38 -27.03
C CYS A 46 18.75 24.94 -27.04
N GLY A 47 20.01 24.79 -26.67
CA GLY A 47 20.67 23.51 -26.50
C GLY A 47 22.02 23.51 -27.18
N ASN A 48 22.96 22.79 -26.57
CA ASN A 48 24.11 22.26 -27.29
C ASN A 48 23.66 20.93 -27.90
N ASP A 49 24.01 20.65 -29.15
CA ASP A 49 23.85 19.30 -29.68
C ASP A 49 24.78 18.36 -28.87
N PRO A 50 24.24 17.38 -28.11
CA PRO A 50 25.09 16.50 -27.29
C PRO A 50 26.01 15.62 -28.17
N CYS A 51 25.77 15.56 -29.47
CA CYS A 51 26.65 14.96 -30.46
C CYS A 51 27.71 15.92 -31.03
N LEU A 52 27.84 17.16 -30.52
CA LEU A 52 28.82 18.13 -30.97
C LEU A 52 29.62 18.76 -29.80
N PRO A 53 30.95 18.51 -29.71
CA PRO A 53 31.73 17.60 -30.54
C PRO A 53 31.33 16.13 -30.31
N ASN A 54 31.44 15.28 -31.34
CA ASN A 54 30.96 13.88 -31.27
C ASN A 54 31.56 13.14 -30.05
N PRO A 55 30.71 12.76 -29.06
CA PRO A 55 31.16 12.07 -27.86
C PRO A 55 31.55 10.61 -28.15
N CYS A 56 31.05 10.04 -29.25
CA CYS A 56 31.32 8.67 -29.66
C CYS A 56 32.73 8.53 -30.24
N LYS A 57 33.47 7.53 -29.77
CA LYS A 57 34.84 7.21 -30.17
C LYS A 57 34.87 6.13 -31.24
N ASN A 58 36.06 5.89 -31.80
CA ASN A 58 36.31 4.78 -32.73
C ASN A 58 35.39 4.76 -33.97
N GLY A 59 35.03 5.94 -34.48
CA GLY A 59 34.17 6.08 -35.66
C GLY A 59 32.70 5.71 -35.42
N ALA A 60 32.27 5.57 -34.16
CA ALA A 60 30.89 5.27 -33.83
C ALA A 60 29.95 6.45 -34.14
N SER A 61 28.75 6.11 -34.61
CA SER A 61 27.73 7.10 -34.98
C SER A 61 26.96 7.56 -33.75
N CYS A 62 26.90 8.87 -33.52
CA CYS A 62 26.13 9.48 -32.44
C CYS A 62 24.67 9.69 -32.85
N GLN A 63 23.75 9.34 -31.96
CA GLN A 63 22.32 9.60 -32.10
C GLN A 63 21.82 10.44 -30.93
N VAL A 64 21.31 11.63 -31.20
CA VAL A 64 20.67 12.48 -30.18
C VAL A 64 19.42 11.78 -29.62
N LYS A 65 19.30 11.76 -28.30
CA LYS A 65 18.13 11.27 -27.54
C LYS A 65 17.45 12.44 -26.81
N GLU A 66 16.39 12.13 -26.07
CA GLU A 66 15.65 13.14 -25.30
C GLU A 66 16.49 13.69 -24.14
N ALA A 67 16.20 14.92 -23.69
CA ALA A 67 16.83 15.57 -22.53
C ALA A 67 18.39 15.60 -22.53
N GLU A 68 19.01 16.03 -23.65
CA GLU A 68 20.47 16.15 -23.80
C GLU A 68 21.25 14.82 -23.73
N MET A 69 20.55 13.68 -23.73
CA MET A 69 21.19 12.38 -23.85
C MET A 69 21.61 12.09 -25.29
N PHE A 70 22.62 11.24 -25.45
CA PHE A 70 23.06 10.69 -26.72
C PHE A 70 23.21 9.17 -26.63
N HIS A 71 23.17 8.49 -27.78
CA HIS A 71 23.43 7.06 -27.88
C HIS A 71 24.45 6.81 -28.99
N CYS A 72 25.55 6.17 -28.65
CA CYS A 72 26.57 5.78 -29.60
C CYS A 72 26.30 4.38 -30.16
N LYS A 73 26.21 4.27 -31.48
CA LYS A 73 26.16 2.98 -32.17
C LYS A 73 27.57 2.45 -32.37
N CYS A 74 28.00 1.54 -31.51
CA CYS A 74 29.35 0.99 -31.55
C CYS A 74 29.57 0.08 -32.76
N ALA A 75 30.73 0.22 -33.39
CA ALA A 75 31.21 -0.74 -34.38
C ALA A 75 31.59 -2.07 -33.70
N SER A 76 31.64 -3.15 -34.48
CA SER A 76 32.00 -4.48 -33.95
C SER A 76 33.36 -4.44 -33.27
N GLY A 77 33.45 -4.99 -32.05
CA GLY A 77 34.64 -4.96 -31.21
C GLY A 77 34.73 -3.76 -30.26
N PHE A 78 33.82 -2.78 -30.33
CA PHE A 78 33.80 -1.66 -29.38
C PHE A 78 32.56 -1.68 -28.48
N SER A 79 32.70 -1.19 -27.25
CA SER A 79 31.61 -1.15 -26.27
C SER A 79 31.65 0.08 -25.35
N GLY A 80 30.66 0.20 -24.47
CA GLY A 80 30.49 1.34 -23.57
C GLY A 80 29.62 2.45 -24.18
N PRO A 81 29.17 3.42 -23.36
CA PRO A 81 28.24 4.46 -23.79
C PRO A 81 28.82 5.43 -24.82
N THR A 82 30.16 5.51 -24.91
CA THR A 82 30.88 6.29 -25.92
C THR A 82 31.59 5.42 -26.96
N CYS A 83 31.46 4.10 -26.91
CA CYS A 83 32.20 3.16 -27.77
C CYS A 83 33.73 3.30 -27.68
N ALA A 84 34.26 3.79 -26.55
CA ALA A 84 35.69 3.94 -26.34
C ALA A 84 36.38 2.61 -26.05
N ASP A 85 35.68 1.65 -25.45
CA ASP A 85 36.27 0.40 -24.98
C ASP A 85 36.43 -0.60 -26.13
N THR A 86 37.60 -1.24 -26.23
CA THR A 86 37.98 -2.17 -27.31
C THR A 86 37.47 -3.61 -27.11
N HIS A 87 36.70 -3.86 -26.05
CA HIS A 87 36.15 -5.16 -25.72
C HIS A 87 34.89 -4.99 -24.86
N ASN A 88 33.91 -5.87 -24.99
CA ASN A 88 32.71 -5.86 -24.15
C ASN A 88 33.03 -6.52 -22.80
N PRO A 89 33.07 -5.76 -21.69
CA PRO A 89 33.39 -6.33 -20.38
C PRO A 89 32.31 -7.29 -19.85
N CYS A 90 31.14 -7.35 -20.48
CA CYS A 90 30.10 -8.34 -20.23
C CYS A 90 30.26 -9.66 -21.01
N ASP A 91 31.33 -9.83 -21.79
CA ASP A 91 31.62 -11.06 -22.55
C ASP A 91 32.99 -11.64 -22.14
N PRO A 92 33.06 -12.86 -21.55
CA PRO A 92 31.94 -13.71 -21.17
C PRO A 92 31.13 -13.11 -20.01
N ASN A 93 29.83 -13.39 -19.97
CA ASN A 93 28.98 -12.88 -18.91
C ASN A 93 29.34 -13.51 -17.56
N HIS A 94 29.92 -12.71 -16.68
CA HIS A 94 30.32 -13.11 -15.33
C HIS A 94 29.19 -12.99 -14.30
N CYS A 95 28.08 -12.36 -14.67
CA CYS A 95 26.93 -12.21 -13.79
C CYS A 95 26.15 -13.53 -13.67
N HIS A 96 25.43 -13.71 -12.57
CA HIS A 96 24.52 -14.83 -12.40
C HIS A 96 23.51 -14.88 -13.57
N PRO A 97 23.10 -16.07 -14.07
CA PRO A 97 22.19 -16.18 -15.21
C PRO A 97 20.84 -15.45 -15.08
N SER A 98 20.42 -15.14 -13.85
CA SER A 98 19.20 -14.38 -13.56
C SER A 98 19.41 -12.87 -13.43
N SER A 99 20.60 -12.36 -13.70
CA SER A 99 20.97 -10.95 -13.59
C SER A 99 21.39 -10.37 -14.94
N GLN A 100 21.19 -9.07 -15.13
CA GLN A 100 21.61 -8.37 -16.34
C GLN A 100 23.00 -7.77 -16.14
N CYS A 101 23.86 -7.88 -17.16
CA CYS A 101 25.17 -7.24 -17.17
C CYS A 101 25.06 -5.88 -17.88
N LYS A 102 25.49 -4.80 -17.22
CA LYS A 102 25.57 -3.46 -17.80
C LYS A 102 27.02 -3.00 -17.89
N VAL A 103 27.40 -2.49 -19.06
CA VAL A 103 28.71 -1.84 -19.28
C VAL A 103 28.66 -0.44 -18.67
N LEU A 104 29.68 -0.08 -17.87
CA LEU A 104 29.73 1.19 -17.15
C LEU A 104 30.35 2.30 -18.01
N PRO A 105 29.98 3.59 -17.78
CA PRO A 105 30.55 4.71 -18.54
C PRO A 105 32.04 4.96 -18.37
N GLU A 106 32.57 4.62 -17.20
CA GLU A 106 34.00 4.70 -16.86
C GLU A 106 34.82 3.47 -17.31
N GLY A 107 34.18 2.52 -18.00
CA GLY A 107 34.76 1.24 -18.39
C GLY A 107 34.43 0.12 -17.40
N GLY A 108 34.44 -1.14 -17.88
CA GLY A 108 34.09 -2.32 -17.07
C GLY A 108 32.58 -2.63 -17.03
N TYR A 109 32.17 -3.50 -16.11
CA TYR A 109 30.79 -3.98 -16.03
C TYR A 109 30.24 -4.01 -14.60
N LYS A 110 28.91 -3.95 -14.49
CA LYS A 110 28.14 -4.13 -13.26
C LYS A 110 27.04 -5.16 -13.51
N CYS A 111 26.85 -6.06 -12.54
CA CYS A 111 25.73 -6.98 -12.53
C CYS A 111 24.56 -6.34 -11.79
N GLU A 112 23.42 -6.21 -12.45
CA GLU A 112 22.18 -5.72 -11.85
C GLU A 112 21.49 -6.86 -11.12
N CYS A 113 21.55 -6.81 -9.79
CA CYS A 113 21.08 -7.94 -8.99
C CYS A 113 19.56 -7.88 -8.82
N PRO A 114 18.85 -8.96 -9.21
CA PRO A 114 17.44 -9.07 -8.88
C PRO A 114 17.27 -9.22 -7.37
N MET A 115 16.07 -8.95 -6.90
CA MET A 115 15.71 -9.07 -5.50
C MET A 115 16.00 -10.48 -5.01
N GLU A 116 16.44 -10.59 -3.76
CA GLU A 116 16.93 -11.82 -3.13
C GLU A 116 18.29 -12.30 -3.63
N ARG A 117 19.00 -11.51 -4.45
CA ARG A 117 20.40 -11.76 -4.80
C ARG A 117 21.29 -10.57 -4.50
N GLU A 118 22.53 -10.88 -4.17
CA GLU A 118 23.56 -9.91 -3.83
C GLU A 118 24.94 -10.45 -4.19
N GLY A 119 25.96 -9.61 -4.01
CA GLY A 119 27.34 -9.92 -4.41
C GLY A 119 27.72 -9.24 -5.72
N LYS A 120 29.02 -9.27 -6.03
CA LYS A 120 29.57 -8.58 -7.22
C LYS A 120 29.01 -9.15 -8.52
N HIS A 121 28.66 -10.43 -8.52
CA HIS A 121 28.13 -11.17 -9.66
C HIS A 121 26.72 -11.70 -9.39
N CYS A 122 26.02 -11.17 -8.37
CA CYS A 122 24.70 -11.62 -7.94
C CYS A 122 24.65 -13.13 -7.61
N GLU A 123 25.78 -13.69 -7.19
CA GLU A 123 25.99 -15.10 -6.95
C GLU A 123 25.38 -15.59 -5.63
N ARG A 124 25.25 -14.69 -4.66
CA ARG A 124 24.68 -15.00 -3.35
C ARG A 124 23.19 -14.79 -3.35
N VAL A 125 22.47 -15.70 -2.69
CA VAL A 125 21.06 -15.52 -2.34
C VAL A 125 21.00 -14.76 -1.01
N SER A 126 20.35 -13.60 -0.99
CA SER A 126 20.05 -12.87 0.23
C SER A 126 19.12 -13.76 1.07
N LYS A 127 19.57 -14.12 2.29
CA LYS A 127 18.83 -14.96 3.23
C LYS A 127 17.69 -14.19 3.90
N THR A 128 16.90 -13.48 3.13
CA THR A 128 15.72 -12.77 3.60
C THR A 128 14.62 -13.82 3.78
N ASP A 129 14.38 -14.24 5.03
CA ASP A 129 13.39 -15.27 5.33
C ASP A 129 12.04 -14.92 4.68
N LYS A 130 11.29 -15.90 4.16
CA LYS A 130 9.98 -15.63 3.51
C LYS A 130 8.97 -14.96 4.45
N ASN A 131 9.26 -15.00 5.75
CA ASN A 131 8.48 -14.38 6.83
C ASN A 131 8.98 -12.98 7.23
N GLU A 132 10.02 -12.43 6.60
CA GLU A 132 10.55 -11.10 6.92
C GLU A 132 9.74 -9.97 6.29
N ALA A 133 9.71 -8.85 7.00
CA ALA A 133 9.05 -7.62 6.58
C ALA A 133 9.61 -7.13 5.23
N TYR A 134 8.73 -6.97 4.24
CA TYR A 134 9.09 -6.46 2.91
C TYR A 134 9.35 -4.95 2.97
N MET A 135 10.61 -4.56 3.20
CA MET A 135 11.05 -3.17 3.29
C MET A 135 12.20 -2.93 2.30
N PRO A 136 11.90 -2.62 1.03
CA PRO A 136 12.92 -2.39 0.02
C PRO A 136 13.69 -1.09 0.31
N SER A 137 15.00 -1.16 0.13
CA SER A 137 15.94 -0.06 0.21
C SER A 137 16.56 0.17 -1.16
N PHE A 138 16.60 1.43 -1.57
CA PHE A 138 17.02 1.87 -2.91
C PHE A 138 18.29 2.71 -2.80
N ASN A 139 19.21 2.55 -3.75
CA ASN A 139 20.51 3.24 -3.75
C ASN A 139 20.57 4.50 -4.64
N GLY A 140 19.46 4.87 -5.29
CA GLY A 140 19.38 5.97 -6.25
C GLY A 140 19.13 5.49 -7.68
N ASP A 141 19.77 4.41 -8.09
CA ASP A 141 19.59 3.76 -9.41
C ASP A 141 18.74 2.48 -9.32
N SER A 142 18.56 1.93 -8.12
CA SER A 142 17.71 0.78 -7.87
C SER A 142 16.27 1.06 -8.28
N TYR A 143 15.59 0.04 -8.82
CA TYR A 143 14.15 0.11 -9.06
C TYR A 143 13.46 -1.21 -8.78
N LEU A 144 12.15 -1.12 -8.51
CA LEU A 144 11.27 -2.24 -8.32
C LEU A 144 10.10 -2.10 -9.29
N GLU A 145 9.99 -3.02 -10.24
CA GLU A 145 8.87 -3.09 -11.16
C GLU A 145 7.74 -3.89 -10.53
N MET A 146 6.56 -3.29 -10.48
CA MET A 146 5.38 -3.85 -9.83
C MET A 146 4.27 -4.05 -10.86
N LYS A 147 3.31 -4.94 -10.55
CA LYS A 147 2.05 -5.00 -11.31
C LYS A 147 1.43 -3.60 -11.41
N GLY A 148 0.93 -3.26 -12.61
CA GLY A 148 0.35 -1.94 -12.86
C GLY A 148 -0.85 -1.64 -11.96
N LEU A 149 -1.09 -0.37 -11.62
CA LEU A 149 -2.14 0.01 -10.66
C LEU A 149 -3.53 -0.51 -11.06
N HIS A 150 -3.80 -0.61 -12.37
CA HIS A 150 -5.05 -1.16 -12.93
C HIS A 150 -5.40 -2.57 -12.42
N THR A 151 -4.43 -3.37 -11.96
CA THR A 151 -4.70 -4.70 -11.40
C THR A 151 -5.28 -4.66 -9.98
N PHE A 152 -5.26 -3.50 -9.31
CA PHE A 152 -5.65 -3.36 -7.90
C PHE A 152 -6.95 -2.59 -7.68
N GLY A 153 -7.61 -2.07 -8.72
CA GLY A 153 -8.88 -1.37 -8.58
C GLY A 153 -9.58 -1.11 -9.90
N HIS A 154 -10.89 -1.37 -9.94
CA HIS A 154 -11.72 -1.20 -11.15
C HIS A 154 -12.06 0.27 -11.45
N ASP A 155 -12.08 1.14 -10.44
CA ASP A 155 -12.52 2.55 -10.58
C ASP A 155 -11.36 3.56 -10.56
N LEU A 156 -10.12 3.11 -10.83
CA LEU A 156 -8.94 3.98 -10.79
C LEU A 156 -8.96 5.09 -11.83
N GLN A 157 -9.88 5.07 -12.80
CA GLN A 157 -10.13 6.17 -13.74
C GLN A 157 -10.87 7.33 -13.06
N GLU A 158 -11.82 7.05 -12.19
CA GLU A 158 -12.62 8.06 -11.48
C GLU A 158 -11.96 8.53 -10.19
N LYS A 159 -11.36 7.62 -9.42
CA LYS A 159 -10.79 7.95 -8.13
C LYS A 159 -9.52 7.18 -7.81
N VAL A 160 -8.49 7.90 -7.37
CA VAL A 160 -7.26 7.35 -6.79
C VAL A 160 -7.11 7.88 -5.38
N ASN A 161 -6.88 6.98 -4.43
CA ASN A 161 -6.47 7.34 -3.08
C ASN A 161 -5.25 6.48 -2.76
N MET A 162 -4.09 7.12 -2.61
CA MET A 162 -2.84 6.44 -2.34
C MET A 162 -2.20 7.02 -1.09
N THR A 163 -1.69 6.16 -0.21
CA THR A 163 -0.81 6.57 0.88
C THR A 163 0.56 5.96 0.66
N VAL A 164 1.60 6.78 0.71
CA VAL A 164 2.99 6.41 0.53
C VAL A 164 3.74 6.72 1.81
N VAL A 165 4.37 5.73 2.41
CA VAL A 165 5.24 5.88 3.57
C VAL A 165 6.66 5.57 3.15
N PHE A 166 7.58 6.53 3.30
CA PHE A 166 8.97 6.36 2.85
C PHE A 166 9.95 7.13 3.75
N LEU A 167 11.22 6.71 3.70
CA LEU A 167 12.36 7.40 4.28
C LEU A 167 13.29 7.78 3.13
N ALA A 168 13.56 9.07 2.96
CA ALA A 168 14.44 9.57 1.92
C ALA A 168 15.72 10.13 2.55
N ASN A 169 16.88 9.74 2.02
CA ASN A 169 18.18 10.31 2.38
C ASN A 169 18.62 11.39 1.37
N ASP A 170 18.09 11.36 0.16
CA ASP A 170 18.29 12.39 -0.86
C ASP A 170 17.04 13.28 -0.97
N SER A 171 17.27 14.54 -1.32
CA SER A 171 16.26 15.54 -1.62
C SER A 171 15.68 15.41 -3.04
N ASN A 172 16.26 14.57 -3.90
CA ASN A 172 15.80 14.34 -5.26
C ASN A 172 15.60 12.83 -5.53
N GLY A 173 14.59 12.50 -6.33
CA GLY A 173 14.38 11.13 -6.78
C GLY A 173 12.95 10.86 -7.22
N LEU A 174 12.76 9.86 -8.08
CA LEU A 174 11.44 9.36 -8.45
C LEU A 174 10.99 8.33 -7.42
N ILE A 175 9.79 8.50 -6.84
CA ILE A 175 9.24 7.58 -5.84
C ILE A 175 8.41 6.49 -6.50
N PHE A 176 7.52 6.85 -7.43
CA PHE A 176 6.84 5.89 -8.28
C PHE A 176 6.42 6.52 -9.61
N TYR A 177 6.28 5.67 -10.62
CA TYR A 177 5.71 6.01 -11.92
C TYR A 177 4.87 4.84 -12.42
N ASN A 178 3.67 5.13 -12.91
CA ASN A 178 2.87 4.19 -13.67
C ASN A 178 2.31 4.92 -14.90
N GLY A 179 2.84 4.56 -16.07
CA GLY A 179 2.34 5.01 -17.38
C GLY A 179 1.56 3.93 -18.10
N GLN A 180 0.77 4.33 -19.10
CA GLN A 180 0.10 3.43 -20.04
C GLN A 180 1.09 2.81 -21.05
N LYS A 181 2.15 3.55 -21.39
CA LYS A 181 3.18 3.14 -22.35
C LYS A 181 4.57 3.33 -21.77
N ASP A 182 5.51 2.56 -22.31
CA ASP A 182 6.90 2.49 -21.86
C ASP A 182 7.77 3.62 -22.45
N ASP A 183 7.25 4.32 -23.46
CA ASP A 183 7.91 5.44 -24.15
C ASP A 183 7.67 6.80 -23.46
N GLY A 184 7.06 6.80 -22.26
CA GLY A 184 6.71 8.01 -21.52
C GLY A 184 5.53 8.79 -22.10
N LYS A 185 4.85 8.26 -23.14
CA LYS A 185 3.70 8.90 -23.77
C LYS A 185 2.38 8.31 -23.28
N GLY A 186 1.34 9.14 -23.27
CA GLY A 186 0.00 8.74 -22.84
C GLY A 186 -0.21 8.92 -21.34
N ASP A 187 -1.29 8.31 -20.83
CA ASP A 187 -1.76 8.55 -19.47
C ASP A 187 -0.75 8.03 -18.45
N PHE A 188 -0.52 8.81 -17.40
CA PHE A 188 0.37 8.40 -16.32
C PHE A 188 -0.03 8.97 -14.97
N ILE A 189 0.52 8.39 -13.92
CA ILE A 189 0.50 8.90 -12.55
C ILE A 189 1.89 8.68 -11.93
N SER A 190 2.42 9.68 -11.25
CA SER A 190 3.75 9.63 -10.67
C SER A 190 3.88 10.52 -9.44
N LEU A 191 4.82 10.15 -8.59
CA LEU A 191 5.26 10.96 -7.46
C LEU A 191 6.78 11.06 -7.53
N GLY A 192 7.28 12.29 -7.65
CA GLY A 192 8.70 12.61 -7.56
C GLY A 192 9.00 13.46 -6.33
N LEU A 193 10.27 13.52 -5.98
CA LEU A 193 10.85 14.42 -5.02
C LEU A 193 11.86 15.32 -5.75
N ASN A 194 11.71 16.62 -5.58
CA ASN A 194 12.55 17.64 -6.20
C ASN A 194 12.90 18.70 -5.14
N ASP A 195 14.17 18.72 -4.75
CA ASP A 195 14.73 19.60 -3.73
C ASP A 195 13.97 19.57 -2.38
N GLY A 196 13.55 18.35 -2.01
CA GLY A 196 12.75 18.03 -0.82
C GLY A 196 11.25 18.32 -0.95
N ILE A 197 10.79 18.86 -2.07
CA ILE A 197 9.37 19.11 -2.36
C ILE A 197 8.81 17.95 -3.18
N LEU A 198 7.65 17.43 -2.77
CA LEU A 198 6.98 16.36 -3.50
C LEU A 198 6.23 16.92 -4.70
N GLU A 199 6.38 16.28 -5.85
CA GLU A 199 5.67 16.58 -7.09
C GLU A 199 4.76 15.40 -7.46
N PHE A 200 3.47 15.54 -7.22
CA PHE A 200 2.45 14.59 -7.66
C PHE A 200 1.96 14.98 -9.05
N ARG A 201 2.17 14.11 -10.03
CA ARG A 201 1.86 14.38 -11.44
C ARG A 201 0.96 13.31 -12.01
N TYR A 202 -0.03 13.69 -12.81
CA TYR A 202 -0.84 12.74 -13.56
C TYR A 202 -1.36 13.34 -14.86
N ASP A 203 -1.49 12.51 -15.89
CA ASP A 203 -2.08 12.84 -17.18
C ASP A 203 -3.18 11.83 -17.49
N LEU A 204 -4.32 12.32 -17.99
CA LEU A 204 -5.50 11.55 -18.37
C LEU A 204 -5.85 11.78 -19.85
N GLY A 205 -4.85 12.14 -20.65
CA GLY A 205 -4.94 12.28 -22.10
C GLY A 205 -5.19 13.70 -22.58
N LYS A 206 -4.92 14.73 -21.77
CA LYS A 206 -5.02 16.15 -22.16
C LYS A 206 -3.87 17.01 -21.63
N GLY A 207 -2.80 16.39 -21.16
CA GLY A 207 -1.66 17.06 -20.56
C GLY A 207 -1.59 16.85 -19.05
N PRO A 208 -0.38 16.97 -18.47
CA PRO A 208 -0.14 16.60 -17.09
C PRO A 208 -0.61 17.68 -16.12
N ALA A 209 -1.38 17.28 -15.11
CA ALA A 209 -1.54 18.04 -13.88
C ALA A 209 -0.29 17.85 -13.01
N VAL A 210 0.21 18.93 -12.41
CA VAL A 210 1.37 18.92 -11.49
C VAL A 210 0.96 19.59 -10.18
N ILE A 211 1.08 18.87 -9.08
CA ILE A 211 0.71 19.34 -7.74
C ILE A 211 1.94 19.21 -6.84
N ARG A 212 2.40 20.33 -6.27
CA ARG A 212 3.57 20.38 -5.39
C ARG A 212 3.14 20.42 -3.93
N SER A 213 3.84 19.70 -3.05
CA SER A 213 3.68 19.89 -1.61
C SER A 213 4.14 21.29 -1.19
N ARG A 214 3.49 21.85 -0.17
CA ARG A 214 3.96 23.10 0.47
C ARG A 214 5.14 22.85 1.38
N GLU A 215 5.05 21.78 2.16
CA GLU A 215 6.07 21.36 3.11
C GLU A 215 7.13 20.51 2.41
N LYS A 216 8.39 20.70 2.80
CA LYS A 216 9.48 19.80 2.46
C LYS A 216 9.38 18.53 3.30
N VAL A 217 9.78 17.41 2.72
CA VAL A 217 9.91 16.14 3.44
C VAL A 217 11.06 16.21 4.43
N LYS A 218 10.95 15.46 5.52
CA LYS A 218 12.04 15.33 6.49
C LYS A 218 13.02 14.27 6.00
N LEU A 219 14.24 14.68 5.67
CA LEU A 219 15.29 13.73 5.28
C LEU A 219 15.71 12.86 6.47
N SER A 220 16.10 11.62 6.16
CA SER A 220 16.49 10.58 7.13
C SER A 220 15.44 10.31 8.21
N ALA A 221 14.17 10.62 7.93
CA ALA A 221 13.03 10.34 8.77
C ALA A 221 11.88 9.78 7.92
N TRP A 222 11.00 9.00 8.56
CA TRP A 222 9.79 8.50 7.91
C TRP A 222 8.81 9.64 7.61
N ASN A 223 8.36 9.70 6.36
CA ASN A 223 7.34 10.63 5.90
C ASN A 223 6.11 9.84 5.45
N THR A 224 4.92 10.35 5.81
CA THR A 224 3.64 9.82 5.33
C THR A 224 3.01 10.80 4.37
N VAL A 225 2.79 10.38 3.13
CA VAL A 225 2.19 11.21 2.07
C VAL A 225 0.88 10.59 1.63
N LYS A 226 -0.20 11.36 1.64
CA LYS A 226 -1.47 10.94 1.07
C LYS A 226 -1.73 11.72 -0.20
N LEU A 227 -2.01 10.98 -1.27
CA LEU A 227 -2.38 11.46 -2.59
C LEU A 227 -3.84 11.10 -2.80
N GLU A 228 -4.67 12.08 -3.12
CA GLU A 228 -6.04 11.84 -3.55
C GLU A 228 -6.24 12.46 -4.92
N ARG A 229 -6.89 11.73 -5.81
CA ARG A 229 -7.37 12.24 -7.09
C ARG A 229 -8.83 11.82 -7.24
N VAL A 230 -9.70 12.79 -7.50
CA VAL A 230 -11.10 12.57 -7.85
C VAL A 230 -11.34 13.23 -9.20
N SER A 231 -11.57 12.41 -10.22
CA SER A 231 -11.61 12.82 -11.62
C SER A 231 -10.36 13.64 -11.96
N ARG A 232 -10.51 14.86 -12.47
CA ARG A 232 -9.35 15.70 -12.86
C ARG A 232 -8.70 16.45 -11.70
N LYS A 233 -9.27 16.42 -10.49
CA LYS A 233 -8.76 17.18 -9.33
C LYS A 233 -7.90 16.28 -8.46
N GLY A 234 -6.74 16.78 -8.05
CA GLY A 234 -5.81 16.09 -7.16
C GLY A 234 -5.51 16.89 -5.90
N GLU A 235 -5.06 16.20 -4.86
CA GLU A 235 -4.63 16.76 -3.58
C GLU A 235 -3.43 15.94 -3.06
N ILE A 236 -2.47 16.64 -2.44
CA ILE A 236 -1.35 16.04 -1.71
C ILE A 236 -1.37 16.53 -0.27
N SER A 237 -1.17 15.62 0.68
CA SER A 237 -0.96 15.97 2.08
C SER A 237 0.26 15.24 2.63
N VAL A 238 1.10 15.96 3.37
CA VAL A 238 2.36 15.46 3.94
C VAL A 238 2.24 15.47 5.46
N ASN A 239 2.62 14.36 6.11
CA ASN A 239 2.73 14.19 7.56
C ASN A 239 1.49 14.62 8.38
N GLY A 240 0.30 14.62 7.76
CA GLY A 240 -0.95 15.02 8.42
C GLY A 240 -1.14 16.53 8.63
N ALA A 241 -0.39 17.37 7.91
CA ALA A 241 -0.52 18.84 7.97
C ALA A 241 -1.98 19.30 7.76
N ARG A 242 -2.42 20.25 8.59
CA ARG A 242 -3.82 20.71 8.71
C ARG A 242 -4.25 21.73 7.65
N GLU A 243 -3.31 22.38 6.95
CA GLU A 243 -3.61 23.28 5.82
C GLU A 243 -4.07 22.48 4.60
N ARG A 244 -5.33 22.06 4.67
CA ARG A 244 -6.04 21.60 3.49
C ARG A 244 -6.40 22.81 2.66
N VAL A 245 -6.08 22.79 1.37
CA VAL A 245 -6.78 23.64 0.40
C VAL A 245 -8.18 23.05 0.27
N ARG A 246 -9.06 23.40 1.21
CA ARG A 246 -10.40 22.82 1.35
C ARG A 246 -11.45 23.81 0.85
N GLY A 247 -12.45 23.28 0.13
CA GLY A 247 -13.85 23.50 0.50
C GLY A 247 -14.24 22.46 1.56
N VAL A 248 -14.95 22.86 2.61
CA VAL A 248 -14.96 22.23 3.95
C VAL A 248 -15.75 20.92 4.07
N ALA A 249 -15.20 19.98 4.85
CA ALA A 249 -15.89 19.14 5.84
C ALA A 249 -14.87 18.68 6.91
N GLU A 250 -15.32 18.60 8.17
CA GLU A 250 -14.55 18.30 9.40
C GLU A 250 -13.80 16.95 9.36
N PRO A 251 -12.69 16.75 10.11
CA PRO A 251 -12.04 15.45 10.21
C PRO A 251 -12.49 14.66 11.45
N GLN A 252 -13.18 13.54 11.25
CA GLN A 252 -12.96 12.38 12.12
C GLN A 252 -11.60 11.77 11.76
N GLN A 253 -10.77 11.53 12.77
CA GLN A 253 -9.43 10.96 12.67
C GLN A 253 -9.48 9.57 12.03
N ARG A 254 -9.31 9.49 10.71
CA ARG A 254 -8.99 8.21 10.03
C ARG A 254 -7.60 7.79 10.47
N SER A 255 -7.53 6.65 11.14
CA SER A 255 -6.32 5.91 11.51
C SER A 255 -5.19 6.13 10.49
N GLN A 256 -4.12 6.77 10.94
CA GLN A 256 -2.86 6.84 10.20
C GLN A 256 -2.47 5.41 9.79
N PRO A 257 -1.88 5.21 8.60
CA PRO A 257 -1.28 3.93 8.28
C PRO A 257 -0.16 3.68 9.30
N GLU A 258 -0.35 2.69 10.16
CA GLU A 258 0.62 2.36 11.21
C GLU A 258 1.86 1.62 10.66
N GLY A 259 1.94 1.34 9.36
CA GLY A 259 3.02 0.55 8.74
C GLY A 259 3.67 1.15 7.49
N ILE A 260 4.94 0.82 7.28
CA ILE A 260 5.73 1.16 6.09
C ILE A 260 5.09 0.47 4.89
N SER A 261 4.46 1.24 4.00
CA SER A 261 3.74 0.68 2.85
C SER A 261 3.39 1.73 1.80
N ILE A 262 3.20 1.26 0.56
CA ILE A 262 2.40 1.95 -0.44
C ILE A 262 1.02 1.29 -0.43
N ILE A 263 -0.01 2.06 -0.11
CA ILE A 263 -1.40 1.62 0.00
C ILE A 263 -2.21 2.32 -1.07
N LEU A 264 -2.80 1.56 -1.98
CA LEU A 264 -3.73 2.06 -3.00
C LEU A 264 -5.15 1.63 -2.64
N MET A 265 -6.07 2.58 -2.49
CA MET A 265 -7.48 2.33 -2.18
C MET A 265 -7.69 1.43 -0.94
N GLY A 266 -6.77 1.50 0.03
CA GLY A 266 -6.76 0.65 1.22
C GLY A 266 -6.04 -0.70 1.06
N ILE A 267 -5.57 -1.03 -0.14
CA ILE A 267 -4.83 -2.26 -0.46
C ILE A 267 -3.32 -1.97 -0.43
N PRO A 268 -2.53 -2.63 0.45
CA PRO A 268 -1.08 -2.54 0.40
C PRO A 268 -0.55 -3.22 -0.88
N ILE A 269 0.05 -2.42 -1.77
CA ILE A 269 0.56 -2.89 -3.07
C ILE A 269 2.06 -3.18 -3.05
N LEU A 270 2.82 -2.53 -2.16
CA LEU A 270 4.25 -2.80 -1.97
C LEU A 270 4.44 -4.12 -1.22
N LYS A 271 4.43 -5.22 -1.97
CA LYS A 271 4.59 -6.58 -1.47
C LYS A 271 5.38 -7.44 -2.45
N ARG A 272 6.07 -8.45 -1.93
CA ARG A 272 6.90 -9.38 -2.72
C ARG A 272 6.10 -10.05 -3.84
N GLU A 273 4.84 -10.46 -3.60
CA GLU A 273 4.00 -11.13 -4.60
C GLU A 273 3.54 -10.24 -5.77
N ASN A 274 3.73 -8.92 -5.65
CA ASN A 274 3.35 -7.95 -6.67
C ASN A 274 4.56 -7.46 -7.48
N ALA A 275 5.78 -7.80 -7.08
CA ALA A 275 7.00 -7.48 -7.80
C ALA A 275 7.14 -8.38 -9.04
N LEU A 276 7.39 -7.76 -10.19
CA LEU A 276 7.63 -8.42 -11.47
C LEU A 276 9.13 -8.57 -11.74
N SER A 277 9.88 -7.49 -11.51
CA SER A 277 11.32 -7.44 -11.66
C SER A 277 11.91 -6.38 -10.72
N SER A 278 13.23 -6.38 -10.56
CA SER A 278 13.92 -5.40 -9.71
C SER A 278 15.39 -5.33 -10.11
N SER A 279 16.02 -4.19 -9.85
CA SER A 279 17.46 -4.00 -10.00
C SER A 279 18.02 -3.39 -8.72
N ASP A 280 19.04 -4.04 -8.13
CA ASP A 280 19.82 -3.57 -6.99
C ASP A 280 19.00 -3.13 -5.77
N VAL A 281 17.84 -3.77 -5.54
CA VAL A 281 16.99 -3.50 -4.37
C VAL A 281 17.44 -4.38 -3.22
N SER A 282 17.78 -3.76 -2.09
CA SER A 282 18.18 -4.46 -0.86
C SER A 282 17.10 -4.39 0.22
N THR A 283 17.23 -5.15 1.31
CA THR A 283 16.36 -5.00 2.49
C THR A 283 16.87 -3.86 3.36
N PHE A 284 15.99 -2.97 3.83
CA PHE A 284 16.34 -1.91 4.76
C PHE A 284 16.82 -2.47 6.12
N PRO A 285 18.11 -2.30 6.49
CA PRO A 285 18.71 -3.07 7.59
C PRO A 285 18.46 -2.47 8.98
N HIS A 286 18.08 -1.19 9.07
CA HIS A 286 17.98 -0.47 10.34
C HIS A 286 16.65 -0.65 11.08
N HIS A 287 15.68 -1.33 10.47
CA HIS A 287 14.39 -1.57 11.11
C HIS A 287 14.44 -2.85 11.98
N PRO A 288 13.83 -2.88 13.18
CA PRO A 288 13.84 -4.06 14.06
C PRO A 288 13.43 -5.37 13.37
N CYS A 289 12.46 -5.34 12.46
CA CYS A 289 12.09 -6.53 11.67
C CYS A 289 13.23 -7.13 10.82
N ALA A 290 14.22 -6.35 10.39
CA ALA A 290 15.40 -6.86 9.67
C ALA A 290 16.42 -7.53 10.62
N GLN A 291 16.25 -7.38 11.93
CA GLN A 291 17.12 -7.95 12.97
C GLN A 291 16.57 -9.27 13.56
N GLY A 292 15.47 -9.80 13.01
CA GLY A 292 14.90 -11.07 13.47
C GLY A 292 14.33 -11.01 14.89
N VAL A 293 13.61 -9.94 15.23
CA VAL A 293 13.02 -9.72 16.56
C VAL A 293 11.92 -10.72 16.92
N CYS A 294 11.09 -11.14 15.95
CA CYS A 294 10.02 -12.12 16.17
C CYS A 294 10.60 -13.54 16.20
N LYS A 295 10.43 -14.25 17.33
CA LYS A 295 10.95 -15.61 17.52
C LYS A 295 9.97 -16.67 17.03
N ASN A 296 10.44 -17.93 16.99
CA ASN A 296 9.64 -19.11 16.67
C ASN A 296 8.91 -19.02 15.31
N GLY A 297 9.54 -18.37 14.34
CA GLY A 297 8.98 -18.19 13.00
C GLY A 297 7.78 -17.24 12.92
N GLY A 298 7.56 -16.39 13.93
CA GLY A 298 6.57 -15.32 13.88
C GLY A 298 6.83 -14.35 12.74
N HIS A 299 5.76 -13.79 12.17
CA HIS A 299 5.85 -12.83 11.06
C HIS A 299 5.96 -11.40 11.61
N CYS A 300 6.99 -10.66 11.20
CA CYS A 300 7.21 -9.28 11.65
C CYS A 300 6.50 -8.29 10.73
N LEU A 301 5.58 -7.51 11.28
CA LEU A 301 4.92 -6.40 10.61
C LEU A 301 5.62 -5.10 11.01
N PRO A 302 6.25 -4.38 10.06
CA PRO A 302 6.97 -3.17 10.39
C PRO A 302 6.01 -2.01 10.63
N GLN A 303 6.27 -1.21 11.66
CA GLN A 303 5.50 -0.01 11.99
C GLN A 303 6.39 1.24 11.90
N LEU A 304 5.78 2.43 11.80
CA LEU A 304 6.51 3.70 11.68
C LEU A 304 7.51 3.94 12.84
N GLU A 305 7.09 3.62 14.07
CA GLU A 305 7.87 3.83 15.30
C GLU A 305 8.22 2.50 16.01
N GLY A 306 8.12 1.35 15.31
CA GLY A 306 8.34 0.06 15.95
C GLY A 306 7.99 -1.14 15.09
N TYR A 307 7.51 -2.22 15.71
CA TYR A 307 7.15 -3.45 15.02
C TYR A 307 6.04 -4.20 15.76
N GLU A 308 5.31 -5.04 15.04
CA GLU A 308 4.33 -5.98 15.61
C GLU A 308 4.65 -7.40 15.14
N CYS A 309 4.74 -8.34 16.08
CA CYS A 309 4.91 -9.76 15.74
C CYS A 309 3.56 -10.48 15.68
N VAL A 310 3.28 -11.11 14.54
CA VAL A 310 2.17 -12.06 14.38
C VAL A 310 2.71 -13.47 14.65
N CYS A 311 2.34 -14.03 15.78
CA CYS A 311 2.85 -15.33 16.23
C CYS A 311 2.21 -16.50 15.49
N LYS A 312 3.01 -17.54 15.21
CA LYS A 312 2.52 -18.82 14.71
C LYS A 312 1.76 -19.57 15.81
N HIS A 313 0.94 -20.54 15.40
CA HIS A 313 0.19 -21.41 16.32
C HIS A 313 1.11 -21.99 17.41
N GLY A 314 0.66 -21.94 18.66
CA GLY A 314 1.41 -22.40 19.82
C GLY A 314 2.37 -21.38 20.44
N PHE A 315 2.46 -20.16 19.91
CA PHE A 315 3.33 -19.10 20.44
C PHE A 315 2.58 -17.80 20.73
N SER A 316 3.05 -17.05 21.73
CA SER A 316 2.41 -15.84 22.28
C SER A 316 3.46 -14.82 22.77
N GLY A 317 2.97 -13.65 23.18
CA GLY A 317 3.82 -12.53 23.63
C GLY A 317 4.19 -11.57 22.51
N THR A 318 4.83 -10.46 22.87
CA THR A 318 5.14 -9.35 21.94
C THR A 318 6.18 -9.70 20.89
N ASP A 319 7.03 -10.70 21.15
CA ASP A 319 8.09 -11.18 20.27
C ASP A 319 7.99 -12.70 20.00
N CYS A 320 6.82 -13.30 20.27
CA CYS A 320 6.52 -14.71 20.04
C CYS A 320 7.46 -15.69 20.76
N LYS A 321 8.13 -15.27 21.83
CA LYS A 321 9.02 -16.14 22.64
C LYS A 321 8.25 -17.15 23.48
N ASN A 322 7.04 -16.81 23.92
CA ASN A 322 6.35 -17.61 24.92
C ASN A 322 5.55 -18.73 24.24
N GLY A 323 5.84 -19.99 24.57
CA GLY A 323 4.99 -21.10 24.19
C GLY A 323 3.64 -21.00 24.89
N ILE A 324 2.55 -21.16 24.15
CA ILE A 324 1.22 -21.35 24.71
C ILE A 324 1.16 -22.82 25.16
N VAL A 325 1.32 -23.06 26.46
CA VAL A 325 1.32 -24.43 27.02
C VAL A 325 -0.06 -25.06 26.82
N GLU A 326 -0.13 -26.09 25.97
CA GLU A 326 -1.22 -27.07 25.96
C GLU A 326 -1.29 -27.70 27.36
N LYS A 327 -2.29 -27.31 28.16
CA LYS A 327 -2.69 -28.17 29.27
C LYS A 327 -3.53 -29.30 28.68
N SER A 328 -2.83 -30.43 28.52
CA SER A 328 -3.32 -31.80 28.32
C SER A 328 -3.40 -32.28 26.87
N ALA A 329 -2.36 -33.02 26.48
CA ALA A 329 -2.41 -34.04 25.45
C ALA A 329 -3.60 -34.98 25.71
N GLY A 330 -4.69 -34.78 24.97
CA GLY A 330 -5.94 -35.55 25.11
C GLY A 330 -7.23 -34.82 24.70
N GLN A 331 -7.22 -33.48 24.55
CA GLN A 331 -8.37 -32.71 24.05
C GLN A 331 -7.93 -31.84 22.87
N ALA A 332 -7.78 -32.46 21.71
CA ALA A 332 -7.28 -31.84 20.48
C ALA A 332 -8.19 -30.75 19.85
N ASP A 333 -9.31 -30.40 20.50
CA ASP A 333 -10.35 -29.54 19.91
C ASP A 333 -10.47 -28.14 20.55
N SER A 334 -9.66 -27.81 21.56
CA SER A 334 -9.75 -26.50 22.26
C SER A 334 -8.57 -25.58 21.94
N ILE A 335 -8.88 -24.33 21.59
CA ILE A 335 -7.90 -23.33 21.16
C ILE A 335 -7.71 -22.30 22.27
N ALA A 336 -6.46 -22.02 22.62
CA ALA A 336 -6.11 -21.02 23.62
C ALA A 336 -5.79 -19.66 22.99
N PHE A 337 -6.28 -18.59 23.63
CA PHE A 337 -6.05 -17.21 23.20
C PHE A 337 -5.38 -16.40 24.31
N ASP A 338 -4.36 -15.62 23.96
CA ASP A 338 -3.61 -14.75 24.90
C ASP A 338 -4.15 -13.31 24.95
N GLY A 339 -5.29 -13.08 24.28
CA GLY A 339 -5.85 -11.75 24.07
C GLY A 339 -5.17 -10.96 22.95
N ARG A 340 -4.14 -11.48 22.27
CA ARG A 340 -3.50 -10.97 21.04
C ARG A 340 -3.80 -11.84 19.82
N THR A 341 -3.93 -13.15 20.02
CA THR A 341 -4.24 -14.11 18.96
C THR A 341 -5.70 -14.08 18.53
N PHE A 342 -5.96 -14.49 17.28
CA PHE A 342 -7.29 -14.59 16.68
C PHE A 342 -7.32 -15.70 15.62
N ILE A 343 -8.52 -16.16 15.25
CA ILE A 343 -8.75 -17.07 14.12
C ILE A 343 -9.86 -16.49 13.25
N GLU A 344 -9.65 -16.56 11.94
CA GLU A 344 -10.60 -16.11 10.91
C GLU A 344 -11.05 -17.30 10.06
N TYR A 345 -12.35 -17.40 9.81
CA TYR A 345 -12.93 -18.44 8.97
C TYR A 345 -13.54 -17.85 7.71
N HIS A 346 -13.31 -18.52 6.56
CA HIS A 346 -14.02 -18.21 5.33
C HIS A 346 -15.53 -18.44 5.51
N ASN A 347 -16.36 -17.52 5.01
CA ASN A 347 -17.79 -17.69 5.07
C ASN A 347 -18.22 -18.81 4.11
N ALA A 348 -18.52 -20.00 4.63
CA ALA A 348 -19.05 -21.12 3.85
C ALA A 348 -20.44 -20.83 3.26
N VAL A 349 -21.06 -19.70 3.64
CA VAL A 349 -22.41 -19.34 3.23
C VAL A 349 -22.43 -17.99 2.53
N SER A 350 -22.08 -17.99 1.24
CA SER A 350 -22.18 -16.80 0.39
C SER A 350 -23.54 -16.64 -0.31
N LYS A 351 -24.46 -17.62 -0.21
CA LYS A 351 -25.76 -17.61 -0.95
C LYS A 351 -26.96 -18.31 -0.28
N SER A 352 -26.97 -18.58 1.03
CA SER A 352 -28.16 -19.18 1.68
C SER A 352 -29.07 -18.11 2.29
N GLU A 353 -30.29 -17.95 1.77
CA GLU A 353 -31.33 -17.10 2.37
C GLU A 353 -31.61 -17.49 3.83
N LYS A 354 -31.52 -18.79 4.16
CA LYS A 354 -31.77 -19.32 5.50
C LYS A 354 -30.75 -18.81 6.52
N ALA A 355 -29.47 -18.70 6.15
CA ALA A 355 -28.41 -18.17 7.03
C ALA A 355 -28.44 -16.64 7.17
N MET A 356 -29.14 -15.92 6.27
CA MET A 356 -29.35 -14.48 6.41
C MET A 356 -30.53 -14.14 7.34
N LEU A 357 -31.44 -15.10 7.56
CA LEU A 357 -32.60 -14.97 8.45
C LEU A 357 -32.32 -15.52 9.85
N THR A 358 -31.50 -16.57 9.99
CA THR A 358 -31.14 -17.15 11.28
C THR A 358 -29.63 -17.31 11.46
N ASN A 359 -29.14 -17.01 12.67
CA ASN A 359 -27.78 -17.30 13.10
C ASN A 359 -27.82 -18.09 14.40
N ALA A 360 -26.98 -19.13 14.53
CA ALA A 360 -26.86 -19.90 15.75
C ALA A 360 -25.39 -20.18 16.03
N PHE A 361 -24.98 -19.90 17.26
CA PHE A 361 -23.63 -20.08 17.77
C PHE A 361 -23.70 -20.90 19.03
N GLU A 362 -22.85 -21.91 19.08
CA GLU A 362 -22.67 -22.72 20.27
C GLU A 362 -21.17 -22.89 20.49
N LEU A 363 -20.69 -22.45 21.64
CA LEU A 363 -19.28 -22.55 22.01
C LEU A 363 -19.13 -22.66 23.52
N SER A 364 -17.97 -23.15 23.96
CA SER A 364 -17.60 -23.16 25.38
C SER A 364 -16.37 -22.30 25.58
N ILE A 365 -16.33 -21.51 26.65
CA ILE A 365 -15.18 -20.66 27.00
C ILE A 365 -14.70 -20.94 28.41
N LYS A 366 -13.42 -20.64 28.65
CA LYS A 366 -12.80 -20.63 29.96
C LYS A 366 -11.90 -19.39 30.02
N THR A 367 -12.17 -18.44 30.91
CA THR A 367 -11.43 -17.17 30.97
C THR A 367 -11.43 -16.56 32.37
N GLU A 368 -10.40 -15.77 32.67
CA GLU A 368 -10.33 -14.85 33.82
C GLU A 368 -10.48 -13.39 33.38
N ALA A 369 -10.54 -13.14 32.08
CA ALA A 369 -10.68 -11.80 31.53
C ALA A 369 -12.10 -11.27 31.77
N THR A 370 -12.18 -10.07 32.34
CA THR A 370 -13.46 -9.36 32.52
C THR A 370 -13.99 -8.77 31.21
N HIS A 371 -13.13 -8.65 30.19
CA HIS A 371 -13.48 -8.09 28.88
C HIS A 371 -12.79 -8.86 27.75
N GLY A 372 -13.51 -9.16 26.67
CA GLY A 372 -12.94 -9.82 25.50
C GLY A 372 -13.98 -10.21 24.45
N LEU A 373 -13.78 -9.84 23.18
CA LEU A 373 -14.62 -10.36 22.09
C LEU A 373 -14.39 -11.87 21.94
N LEU A 374 -15.48 -12.62 21.82
CA LEU A 374 -15.48 -14.05 21.56
C LEU A 374 -15.69 -14.33 20.07
N LEU A 375 -16.67 -13.66 19.46
CA LEU A 375 -17.05 -13.85 18.06
C LEU A 375 -17.56 -12.53 17.48
N TRP A 376 -17.20 -12.25 16.24
CA TRP A 376 -17.76 -11.15 15.46
C TRP A 376 -18.03 -11.58 14.02
N SER A 377 -19.14 -11.10 13.47
CA SER A 377 -19.45 -11.19 12.05
C SER A 377 -20.24 -9.99 11.59
N GLY A 378 -19.84 -9.42 10.45
CA GLY A 378 -20.48 -8.27 9.84
C GLY A 378 -19.71 -7.81 8.61
N LYS A 379 -20.20 -6.78 7.93
CA LYS A 379 -19.43 -6.07 6.90
C LYS A 379 -18.68 -4.93 7.59
N GLY A 380 -17.37 -4.81 7.38
CA GLY A 380 -16.48 -3.88 8.10
C GLY A 380 -16.70 -2.36 7.92
N THR A 381 -17.90 -1.89 7.53
CA THR A 381 -18.23 -0.47 7.37
C THR A 381 -19.16 0.04 8.48
N GLU A 382 -19.07 1.31 8.85
CA GLU A 382 -19.72 1.93 10.05
C GLU A 382 -21.25 1.95 10.06
N ARG A 383 -21.94 1.34 9.10
CA ARG A 383 -23.41 1.21 9.03
C ARG A 383 -23.88 -0.13 8.52
N SER A 384 -23.07 -1.16 8.71
CA SER A 384 -23.37 -2.50 8.22
C SER A 384 -23.94 -3.40 9.28
N ASP A 385 -24.73 -4.38 8.85
CA ASP A 385 -25.26 -5.41 9.73
C ASP A 385 -24.11 -6.17 10.41
N TYR A 386 -24.23 -6.38 11.72
CA TYR A 386 -23.25 -7.14 12.48
C TYR A 386 -23.88 -7.90 13.64
N ILE A 387 -23.21 -8.96 14.07
CA ILE A 387 -23.52 -9.76 15.27
C ILE A 387 -22.21 -10.05 15.98
N ALA A 388 -22.20 -9.87 17.29
CA ALA A 388 -21.03 -10.06 18.11
C ALA A 388 -21.39 -10.71 19.45
N LEU A 389 -20.50 -11.58 19.92
CA LEU A 389 -20.49 -12.14 21.26
C LEU A 389 -19.21 -11.67 21.96
N ALA A 390 -19.32 -11.12 23.15
CA ALA A 390 -18.19 -10.64 23.94
C ALA A 390 -18.41 -10.90 25.43
N VAL A 391 -17.32 -11.01 26.18
CA VAL A 391 -17.32 -10.81 27.63
C VAL A 391 -17.22 -9.32 27.91
N VAL A 392 -18.15 -8.79 28.70
CA VAL A 392 -18.21 -7.39 29.13
C VAL A 392 -18.53 -7.38 30.63
N ASP A 393 -17.67 -6.77 31.43
CA ASP A 393 -17.77 -6.77 32.89
C ASP A 393 -17.97 -8.20 33.47
N GLY A 394 -17.20 -9.15 32.95
CA GLY A 394 -17.21 -10.56 33.36
C GLY A 394 -18.42 -11.37 32.91
N ARG A 395 -19.36 -10.79 32.14
CA ARG A 395 -20.59 -11.46 31.67
C ARG A 395 -20.62 -11.56 30.15
N VAL A 396 -21.34 -12.54 29.60
CA VAL A 396 -21.48 -12.65 28.14
C VAL A 396 -22.52 -11.65 27.66
N GLN A 397 -22.17 -10.90 26.63
CA GLN A 397 -23.03 -9.97 25.93
C GLN A 397 -23.10 -10.32 24.45
N MET A 398 -24.32 -10.50 23.95
CA MET A 398 -24.62 -10.59 22.53
C MET A 398 -25.12 -9.24 22.05
N THR A 399 -24.55 -8.73 20.96
CA THR A 399 -25.01 -7.50 20.31
C THR A 399 -25.20 -7.73 18.83
N PHE A 400 -26.29 -7.24 18.26
CA PHE A 400 -26.49 -7.29 16.81
C PHE A 400 -27.25 -6.07 16.30
N ASP A 401 -26.89 -5.59 15.12
CA ASP A 401 -27.56 -4.50 14.40
C ASP A 401 -27.88 -4.96 12.97
N LEU A 402 -29.06 -4.57 12.49
CA LEU A 402 -29.60 -4.87 11.16
C LEU A 402 -29.88 -3.58 10.36
N GLY A 403 -29.11 -2.52 10.65
CA GLY A 403 -29.16 -1.23 9.94
C GLY A 403 -30.06 -0.17 10.58
N SER A 404 -30.50 -0.34 11.83
CA SER A 404 -31.34 0.65 12.54
C SER A 404 -30.73 1.07 13.88
N LYS A 405 -30.74 0.16 14.85
CA LYS A 405 -30.11 0.33 16.17
C LYS A 405 -29.74 -1.05 16.73
N PRO A 406 -28.66 -1.17 17.51
CA PRO A 406 -28.24 -2.45 18.05
C PRO A 406 -29.19 -2.95 19.15
N ALA A 407 -29.49 -4.25 19.11
CA ALA A 407 -30.02 -4.99 20.26
C ALA A 407 -28.86 -5.48 21.14
N VAL A 408 -29.03 -5.45 22.46
CA VAL A 408 -28.01 -5.87 23.44
C VAL A 408 -28.64 -6.85 24.42
N LEU A 409 -28.12 -8.07 24.47
CA LEU A 409 -28.52 -9.13 25.38
C LEU A 409 -27.34 -9.44 26.30
N ARG A 410 -27.53 -9.40 27.61
CA ARG A 410 -26.45 -9.67 28.58
C ARG A 410 -26.88 -10.76 29.55
N SER A 411 -26.04 -11.77 29.73
CA SER A 411 -26.27 -12.83 30.71
C SER A 411 -26.20 -12.31 32.14
N SER A 412 -26.87 -12.98 33.08
CA SER A 412 -26.66 -12.78 34.52
C SER A 412 -25.37 -13.47 35.01
N VAL A 413 -24.98 -14.56 34.35
CA VAL A 413 -23.84 -15.42 34.68
C VAL A 413 -22.51 -14.72 34.42
N ARG A 414 -21.61 -14.81 35.41
CA ARG A 414 -20.20 -14.44 35.28
C ARG A 414 -19.38 -15.60 34.69
N VAL A 415 -18.56 -15.30 33.69
CA VAL A 415 -17.72 -16.27 32.96
C VAL A 415 -16.23 -16.07 33.21
N ASP A 416 -15.84 -15.04 33.95
CA ASP A 416 -14.47 -14.70 34.36
C ASP A 416 -13.96 -15.55 35.54
N THR A 417 -14.44 -16.80 35.66
CA THR A 417 -14.18 -17.69 36.80
C THR A 417 -13.09 -18.73 36.52
N ASN A 418 -12.48 -18.69 35.34
CA ASN A 418 -11.57 -19.72 34.82
C ASN A 418 -12.18 -21.13 34.81
N ARG A 419 -13.51 -21.25 34.63
CA ARG A 419 -14.21 -22.53 34.46
C ARG A 419 -14.87 -22.59 33.09
N TRP A 420 -14.90 -23.79 32.51
CA TRP A 420 -15.60 -24.02 31.24
C TRP A 420 -17.07 -23.69 31.37
N THR A 421 -17.55 -22.79 30.52
CA THR A 421 -18.94 -22.35 30.48
C THR A 421 -19.45 -22.42 29.05
N ARG A 422 -20.55 -23.15 28.84
CA ARG A 422 -21.21 -23.28 27.54
C ARG A 422 -22.07 -22.04 27.25
N ILE A 423 -22.01 -21.55 26.03
CA ILE A 423 -22.76 -20.40 25.54
C ILE A 423 -23.55 -20.84 24.32
N LYS A 424 -24.86 -20.62 24.34
CA LYS A 424 -25.75 -20.78 23.21
C LYS A 424 -26.33 -19.42 22.86
N ALA A 425 -26.08 -18.96 21.65
CA ALA A 425 -26.60 -17.70 21.18
C ALA A 425 -27.25 -17.90 19.83
N SER A 426 -28.41 -17.32 19.62
CA SER A 426 -29.05 -17.34 18.30
C SER A 426 -29.79 -16.05 18.01
N ARG A 427 -29.95 -15.78 16.72
CA ARG A 427 -30.80 -14.72 16.19
C ARG A 427 -31.74 -15.35 15.17
N THR A 428 -33.02 -15.08 15.29
CA THR A 428 -34.02 -15.37 14.26
C THR A 428 -34.69 -14.05 13.90
N LEU A 429 -34.47 -13.57 12.67
CA LEU A 429 -34.93 -12.24 12.24
C LEU A 429 -34.44 -11.17 13.21
N ARG A 430 -35.34 -10.51 13.95
CA ARG A 430 -34.99 -9.43 14.87
C ARG A 430 -34.85 -9.88 16.31
N ASP A 431 -35.22 -11.12 16.59
CA ASP A 431 -35.26 -11.69 17.93
C ASP A 431 -33.95 -12.42 18.21
N GLY A 432 -33.30 -12.04 19.30
CA GLY A 432 -32.11 -12.67 19.80
C GLY A 432 -32.38 -13.53 21.03
N PHE A 433 -31.55 -14.54 21.22
CA PHE A 433 -31.56 -15.50 22.31
C PHE A 433 -30.13 -15.70 22.79
N LEU A 434 -29.91 -15.60 24.11
CA LEU A 434 -28.61 -15.84 24.73
C LEU A 434 -28.79 -16.67 26.01
N GLN A 435 -28.20 -17.87 26.03
CA GLN A 435 -28.13 -18.73 27.20
C GLN A 435 -26.67 -19.01 27.57
N VAL A 436 -26.35 -18.89 28.86
CA VAL A 436 -24.99 -19.09 29.39
C VAL A 436 -25.04 -20.08 30.55
N GLY A 437 -24.23 -21.13 30.48
CA GLY A 437 -24.28 -22.23 31.43
C GLY A 437 -25.63 -22.94 31.40
N ASN A 438 -26.17 -23.19 32.59
CA ASN A 438 -27.49 -23.80 32.78
C ASN A 438 -28.57 -22.78 33.18
N GLU A 439 -28.26 -21.48 33.15
CA GLU A 439 -29.22 -20.44 33.51
C GLU A 439 -30.30 -20.23 32.46
N ALA A 440 -31.37 -19.54 32.86
CA ALA A 440 -32.43 -19.11 31.97
C ALA A 440 -31.88 -18.22 30.84
N ALA A 441 -32.43 -18.38 29.64
CA ALA A 441 -32.04 -17.59 28.49
C ALA A 441 -32.55 -16.15 28.57
N VAL A 442 -31.75 -15.22 28.08
CA VAL A 442 -32.10 -13.82 27.89
C VAL A 442 -32.52 -13.62 26.45
N THR A 443 -33.70 -13.03 26.24
CA THR A 443 -34.26 -12.74 24.92
C THR A 443 -34.48 -11.24 24.74
N GLY A 444 -34.56 -10.79 23.49
CA GLY A 444 -34.80 -9.39 23.17
C GLY A 444 -34.70 -9.12 21.69
N SER A 445 -35.28 -8.02 21.25
CA SER A 445 -35.48 -7.72 19.84
C SER A 445 -34.90 -6.37 19.46
N SER A 446 -34.38 -6.23 18.23
CA SER A 446 -33.94 -4.93 17.72
C SER A 446 -35.14 -3.98 17.51
N PRO A 447 -35.03 -2.65 17.75
CA PRO A 447 -36.12 -1.69 17.55
C PRO A 447 -36.55 -1.49 16.08
N TRP A 448 -37.80 -1.06 15.85
CA TRP A 448 -38.31 -0.74 14.50
C TRP A 448 -37.76 0.61 14.01
N GLY A 449 -37.38 0.70 12.74
CA GLY A 449 -36.92 1.94 12.10
C GLY A 449 -37.22 1.95 10.59
N PRO A 450 -37.24 3.12 9.93
CA PRO A 450 -37.63 3.25 8.51
C PRO A 450 -36.67 2.58 7.51
N HIS A 451 -35.55 2.03 8.00
CA HIS A 451 -34.59 1.22 7.23
C HIS A 451 -34.34 -0.16 7.89
N SER A 452 -35.32 -0.73 8.61
CA SER A 452 -35.15 -2.03 9.28
C SER A 452 -35.15 -3.17 8.27
N TRP A 453 -33.99 -3.81 8.07
CA TRP A 453 -33.88 -5.03 7.28
C TRP A 453 -34.16 -6.26 8.16
N THR A 454 -34.86 -7.26 7.61
CA THR A 454 -35.05 -8.59 8.25
C THR A 454 -33.90 -9.55 7.93
N GLN A 455 -33.06 -9.17 6.96
CA GLN A 455 -32.03 -9.99 6.35
C GLN A 455 -30.66 -9.39 6.66
N MET A 456 -29.73 -10.25 7.08
CA MET A 456 -28.38 -9.84 7.46
C MET A 456 -27.39 -10.14 6.35
N GLY A 457 -26.72 -9.12 5.82
CA GLY A 457 -25.68 -9.29 4.81
C GLY A 457 -24.30 -9.55 5.44
N LEU A 458 -23.92 -10.81 5.65
CA LEU A 458 -22.65 -11.17 6.30
C LEU A 458 -21.52 -11.47 5.31
N SER A 459 -20.28 -11.07 5.66
CA SER A 459 -19.05 -11.44 4.93
C SER A 459 -17.95 -11.84 5.92
N GLY A 460 -17.92 -13.12 6.32
CA GLY A 460 -16.85 -13.69 7.15
C GLY A 460 -17.18 -13.77 8.65
N TRP A 461 -16.45 -14.64 9.36
CA TRP A 461 -16.54 -14.83 10.82
C TRP A 461 -15.14 -14.72 11.43
N VAL A 462 -14.99 -13.94 12.50
CA VAL A 462 -13.72 -13.75 13.22
C VAL A 462 -13.92 -14.05 14.70
N ALA A 463 -13.05 -14.86 15.28
CA ALA A 463 -12.98 -15.08 16.72
C ALA A 463 -11.76 -14.36 17.32
N CYS A 464 -12.03 -13.47 18.30
CA CYS A 464 -11.15 -12.77 19.27
C CYS A 464 -10.72 -11.29 19.07
N ARG A 465 -10.99 -10.44 20.11
CA ARG A 465 -10.14 -9.45 20.88
C ARG A 465 -10.90 -8.38 21.73
N GLY A 466 -10.32 -7.98 22.89
CA GLY A 466 -10.82 -7.07 23.97
C GLY A 466 -10.73 -5.53 23.80
N PRO A 467 -10.58 -4.72 24.89
CA PRO A 467 -11.28 -3.43 25.12
C PRO A 467 -10.83 -2.20 24.32
N GLN A 468 -9.84 -2.28 23.45
CA GLN A 468 -9.42 -1.16 22.58
C GLN A 468 -9.97 -1.36 21.17
N TRP A 469 -11.17 -0.83 20.92
CA TRP A 469 -11.86 -0.93 19.62
C TRP A 469 -11.79 0.36 18.82
N SER A 470 -11.17 0.31 17.63
CA SER A 470 -11.76 0.91 16.40
C SER A 470 -11.08 0.55 15.06
N ALA A 471 -9.76 0.30 14.95
CA ALA A 471 -9.10 0.31 13.62
C ALA A 471 -8.81 -1.05 12.94
N VAL A 472 -8.50 -2.11 13.69
CA VAL A 472 -7.82 -3.30 13.12
C VAL A 472 -8.79 -4.38 12.57
N CYS A 473 -9.92 -4.63 13.23
CA CYS A 473 -10.94 -5.58 12.70
C CYS A 473 -11.75 -5.01 11.51
N ARG A 474 -11.75 -3.69 11.30
CA ARG A 474 -12.50 -3.05 10.19
C ARG A 474 -11.86 -3.25 8.81
N ARG A 475 -10.57 -3.58 8.75
CA ARG A 475 -9.80 -3.61 7.48
C ARG A 475 -9.62 -4.99 6.86
N ARG A 476 -10.06 -6.09 7.48
CA ARG A 476 -9.77 -7.47 7.00
C ARG A 476 -10.95 -8.27 6.42
N THR A 477 -12.18 -7.78 6.36
CA THR A 477 -13.28 -8.45 5.61
C THR A 477 -13.23 -8.18 4.10
N ALA A 478 -12.04 -8.23 3.49
CA ALA A 478 -11.87 -8.09 2.05
C ALA A 478 -10.82 -9.10 1.55
N ARG A 479 -11.20 -10.37 1.49
CA ARG A 479 -10.64 -11.34 0.54
C ARG A 479 -11.67 -12.42 0.25
N ALA A 480 -12.46 -12.18 -0.78
CA ALA A 480 -12.92 -13.26 -1.64
C ALA A 480 -11.72 -13.66 -2.51
N SER A 481 -11.33 -14.93 -2.48
CA SER A 481 -10.54 -15.55 -3.53
C SER A 481 -11.24 -16.85 -3.90
N LEU A 482 -11.95 -16.82 -5.02
CA LEU A 482 -12.33 -18.02 -5.75
C LEU A 482 -11.08 -18.54 -6.47
N ALA A 483 -10.70 -19.77 -6.12
CA ALA A 483 -10.01 -20.73 -6.95
C ALA A 483 -10.49 -22.10 -6.41
N ALA A 484 -11.12 -23.01 -7.14
CA ALA A 484 -11.36 -23.12 -8.59
C ALA A 484 -12.83 -22.88 -8.98
#